data_AF-A0A7C1QVG6-F1
#
_entry.id   AF-A0A7C1QVG6-F1
#
_cell.length_a   1.000
_cell.length_b   1.000
_cell.length_c   1.000
_cell.angle_alpha   90.00
_cell.angle_beta   90.00
_cell.angle_gamma   90.00
#
_symmetry.space_group_name_H-M   'P 1'
#
loop_
_entity.id
_entity.type
_entity.pdbx_description
1 polymer ?
#
loop_
_entity_poly.entity_id
_entity_poly.type
_entity_poly.pdbx_seq_one_letter_code
_entity_poly.pdbx_strand_id
1 'polypeptide(L)'
;MSYNLDFYIKKFPNYNEEKVLEEFQKNLVKTNRDHKFFVNWKKVQQNAEKYKIELNLLNSLIGSNNLKDDFYELIKNYPEVLRVFPILIAIRDLNFPIIEDFS
;
A
#
# COMPACT_ATOMS: atom_id res chain seq x y z
N MET A 1 -5.12 -22.70 8.82
CA MET A 1 -4.25 -22.68 7.62
C MET A 1 -3.11 -23.63 7.90
N SER A 2 -3.00 -24.75 7.17
CA SER A 2 -1.85 -25.63 7.27
C SER A 2 -0.72 -25.00 6.45
N TYR A 3 0.37 -24.62 7.11
CA TYR A 3 1.58 -24.16 6.43
C TYR A 3 2.26 -25.39 5.79
N ASN A 4 2.59 -25.34 4.51
CA ASN A 4 3.36 -26.42 3.88
C ASN A 4 4.81 -26.37 4.39
N LEU A 5 5.07 -27.13 5.46
CA LEU A 5 6.38 -27.28 6.10
C LEU A 5 7.13 -28.53 5.63
N ASP A 6 6.60 -29.24 4.62
CA ASP A 6 7.10 -30.55 4.18
C ASP A 6 8.60 -30.50 3.83
N PHE A 7 9.04 -29.41 3.19
CA PHE A 7 10.45 -29.18 2.87
C PHE A 7 11.32 -29.11 4.13
N TYR A 8 10.86 -28.43 5.17
CA TYR A 8 11.62 -28.21 6.41
C TYR A 8 11.60 -29.46 7.30
N ILE A 9 10.46 -30.13 7.43
CA ILE A 9 10.34 -31.38 8.20
C ILE A 9 11.23 -32.47 7.59
N LYS A 10 11.29 -32.58 6.26
CA LYS A 10 12.19 -33.52 5.57
C LYS A 10 13.68 -33.20 5.82
N LYS A 11 14.02 -31.92 5.96
CA LYS A 11 15.40 -31.46 6.22
C LYS A 11 15.80 -31.56 7.70
N PHE A 12 14.82 -31.54 8.61
CA PHE A 12 14.99 -31.60 10.06
C PHE A 12 14.08 -32.67 10.67
N PRO A 13 14.34 -33.98 10.41
CA PRO A 13 13.42 -35.07 10.77
C PRO A 13 13.20 -35.25 12.29
N ASN A 14 14.06 -34.64 13.11
CA ASN A 14 13.98 -34.72 14.58
C ASN A 14 13.36 -33.45 15.21
N TYR A 15 12.78 -32.56 14.41
CA TYR A 15 12.19 -31.30 14.87
C TYR A 15 10.68 -31.38 14.73
N ASN A 16 9.95 -30.91 15.75
CA ASN A 16 8.53 -30.66 15.63
C ASN A 16 8.29 -29.29 14.97
N GLU A 17 7.03 -29.01 14.60
CA GLU A 17 6.64 -27.78 13.90
C GLU A 17 7.09 -26.50 14.65
N GLU A 18 6.92 -26.48 15.97
CA GLU A 18 7.31 -25.36 16.83
C GLU A 18 8.82 -25.09 16.75
N LYS A 19 9.64 -26.13 16.86
CA LYS A 19 11.10 -26.02 16.78
C LYS A 19 11.60 -25.66 15.38
N VAL A 20 10.90 -26.10 14.33
CA VAL A 20 11.17 -25.67 12.94
C VAL A 20 10.89 -24.16 12.80
N LEU A 21 9.77 -23.67 13.35
CA LEU A 21 9.43 -22.25 13.32
C LEU A 21 10.44 -21.40 14.11
N GLU A 22 10.83 -21.86 15.30
CA GLU A 22 11.85 -21.18 16.12
C GLU A 22 13.19 -21.07 15.40
N GLU A 23 13.70 -22.17 14.82
CA GLU A 23 14.96 -22.13 14.06
C GLU A 23 14.83 -21.33 12.77
N PHE A 24 13.69 -21.37 12.09
CA PHE A 24 13.43 -20.50 10.95
C PHE A 24 13.55 -19.03 11.34
N GLN A 25 12.85 -18.61 12.41
CA GLN A 25 12.87 -17.23 12.90
C GLN A 25 14.25 -16.79 13.36
N LYS A 26 14.98 -17.66 14.07
CA LYS A 26 16.35 -17.41 14.55
C LYS A 26 17.36 -17.26 13.42
N ASN A 27 17.19 -18.00 12.33
CA ASN A 27 18.06 -17.94 11.15
C ASN A 27 17.57 -16.94 10.09
N LEU A 28 16.49 -16.19 10.35
CA LEU A 28 16.16 -15.04 9.54
C LEU A 28 17.36 -14.09 9.58
N VAL A 29 17.99 -13.92 8.42
CA VAL A 29 19.04 -12.91 8.29
C VAL A 29 18.44 -11.60 8.73
N LYS A 30 18.96 -11.03 9.82
CA LYS A 30 18.62 -9.67 10.22
C LYS A 30 19.07 -8.73 9.11
N THR A 31 18.21 -8.53 8.13
CA THR A 31 18.49 -7.58 7.07
C THR A 31 18.46 -6.19 7.73
N ASN A 32 19.44 -5.36 7.43
CA ASN A 32 19.43 -3.93 7.80
C ASN A 32 18.37 -3.13 7.03
N ARG A 33 17.40 -3.81 6.41
CA ARG A 33 16.37 -3.25 5.56
C ARG A 33 15.14 -3.02 6.42
N ASP A 34 15.10 -1.86 7.05
CA ASP A 34 13.90 -1.36 7.71
C ASP A 34 12.92 -0.78 6.66
N HIS A 35 11.76 -0.31 7.11
CA HIS A 35 10.80 0.38 6.25
C HIS A 35 11.40 1.58 5.49
N LYS A 36 12.51 2.16 5.97
CA LYS A 36 13.23 3.27 5.30
C LYS A 36 14.06 2.78 4.12
N PHE A 37 14.44 1.50 4.09
CA PHE A 37 15.06 0.88 2.92
C PHE A 37 14.10 0.79 1.73
N PHE A 38 12.82 0.50 1.98
CA PHE A 38 11.82 0.32 0.92
C PHE A 38 11.09 1.61 0.54
N VAL A 39 10.98 2.56 1.47
CA VAL A 39 10.19 3.78 1.28
C VAL A 39 11.05 5.00 1.52
N ASN A 40 11.07 5.90 0.52
CA ASN A 40 11.64 7.23 0.69
C ASN A 40 10.65 8.11 1.47
N TRP A 41 10.72 8.07 2.80
CA TRP A 41 9.83 8.83 3.70
C TRP A 41 9.92 10.34 3.51
N LYS A 42 11.11 10.87 3.17
CA LYS A 42 11.27 12.30 2.87
C LYS A 42 10.41 12.70 1.67
N LYS A 43 10.39 11.90 0.61
CA LYS A 43 9.54 12.13 -0.56
C LYS A 43 8.05 12.03 -0.21
N VAL A 44 7.66 11.08 0.63
CA VAL A 44 6.27 10.94 1.10
C VAL A 44 5.83 12.20 1.85
N GLN A 45 6.63 12.66 2.83
CA GLN A 45 6.34 13.86 3.61
C GLN A 45 6.26 15.11 2.73
N GLN A 46 7.19 15.26 1.78
CA GLN A 46 7.17 16.39 0.83
C GLN A 46 5.90 16.41 -0.02
N ASN A 47 5.46 15.26 -0.52
CA ASN A 47 4.23 15.19 -1.31
C ASN A 47 2.97 15.40 -0.46
N ALA A 48 2.95 14.87 0.77
CA ALA A 48 1.85 15.08 1.69
C ALA A 48 1.66 16.57 2.01
N GLU A 49 2.75 17.31 2.22
CA GLU A 49 2.68 18.76 2.43
C GLU A 49 2.33 19.51 1.13
N LYS A 50 2.91 19.09 -0.01
CA LYS A 50 2.63 19.69 -1.33
C LYS A 50 1.15 19.61 -1.72
N TYR A 51 0.49 18.49 -1.45
CA TYR A 51 -0.91 18.23 -1.84
C TYR A 51 -1.88 18.33 -0.65
N LYS A 52 -1.46 18.98 0.43
CA LYS A 52 -2.22 19.04 1.69
C LYS A 52 -3.62 19.62 1.51
N ILE A 53 -3.78 20.62 0.65
CA ILE A 53 -5.09 21.24 0.41
C ILE A 53 -6.00 20.25 -0.30
N GLU A 54 -5.55 19.67 -1.40
CA GLU A 54 -6.32 18.71 -2.19
C GLU A 54 -6.65 17.43 -1.40
N LEU A 55 -5.72 16.95 -0.56
CA LEU A 55 -5.96 15.84 0.36
C LEU A 55 -7.05 16.17 1.39
N ASN A 56 -7.06 17.41 1.90
CA ASN A 56 -8.11 17.84 2.84
C ASN A 56 -9.46 18.04 2.16
N LEU A 57 -9.49 18.45 0.89
CA LEU A 57 -10.72 18.48 0.10
C LEU A 57 -11.30 17.07 -0.08
N LEU A 58 -10.46 16.06 -0.38
CA LEU A 58 -10.91 14.66 -0.44
C LEU A 58 -11.49 14.15 0.89
N ASN A 59 -11.05 14.70 2.03
CA ASN A 59 -11.61 14.31 3.33
C ASN A 59 -13.10 14.68 3.47
N SER A 60 -13.64 15.60 2.65
CA SER A 60 -15.08 15.88 2.62
C SER A 60 -15.91 14.67 2.19
N LEU A 61 -15.30 13.70 1.50
CA LEU A 61 -15.96 12.48 1.04
C LEU A 61 -16.04 11.41 2.14
N ILE A 62 -15.29 11.56 3.23
CA ILE A 62 -15.30 10.61 4.36
C ILE A 62 -16.67 10.68 5.02
N GLY A 63 -17.38 9.54 5.04
CA GLY A 63 -18.73 9.46 5.61
C GLY A 63 -19.84 9.91 4.66
N SER A 64 -19.53 10.15 3.38
CA SER A 64 -20.55 10.39 2.35
C SER A 64 -21.51 9.20 2.23
N ASN A 65 -22.81 9.50 2.14
CA ASN A 65 -23.86 8.51 1.87
C ASN A 65 -23.99 8.18 0.38
N ASN A 66 -23.50 9.07 -0.50
CA ASN A 66 -23.51 8.89 -1.95
C ASN A 66 -22.16 9.37 -2.53
N LEU A 67 -21.15 8.54 -2.31
CA LEU A 67 -19.77 8.85 -2.65
C LEU A 67 -19.59 9.26 -4.12
N LYS A 68 -20.37 8.68 -5.04
CA LYS A 68 -20.22 8.94 -6.48
C LYS A 68 -20.63 10.36 -6.85
N ASP A 69 -21.80 10.80 -6.40
CA ASP A 69 -22.31 12.12 -6.73
C ASP A 69 -21.52 13.21 -5.99
N ASP A 70 -21.20 12.98 -4.71
CA ASP A 70 -20.37 13.90 -3.91
C ASP A 70 -18.95 14.04 -4.51
N PHE A 71 -18.38 12.95 -5.01
CA PHE A 71 -17.09 12.98 -5.70
C PHE A 71 -17.16 13.75 -7.02
N TYR A 72 -18.24 13.57 -7.78
CA TYR A 72 -18.46 14.31 -9.03
C TYR A 72 -18.60 15.81 -8.77
N GLU A 73 -19.36 16.21 -7.75
CA GLU A 73 -19.47 17.60 -7.33
C GLU A 73 -18.14 18.17 -6.83
N LEU A 74 -17.39 17.39 -6.05
CA LEU A 74 -16.07 17.80 -5.56
C LEU A 74 -15.12 18.10 -6.72
N ILE A 75 -15.01 17.20 -7.71
CA ILE A 75 -14.13 17.42 -8.88
C ILE A 75 -14.62 18.59 -9.73
N LYS A 76 -15.94 18.73 -9.91
CA LYS A 76 -16.51 19.83 -10.69
C LYS A 76 -16.16 21.19 -10.09
N ASN A 77 -16.15 21.30 -8.77
CA ASN A 77 -15.84 22.53 -8.06
C ASN A 77 -14.33 22.74 -7.85
N TYR A 78 -13.58 21.65 -7.67
CA TYR A 78 -12.16 21.64 -7.33
C TYR A 78 -11.39 20.63 -8.20
N PRO A 79 -11.22 20.86 -9.51
CA PRO A 79 -10.57 19.93 -10.42
C PRO A 79 -9.10 19.67 -10.07
N GLU A 80 -8.46 20.55 -9.32
CA GLU A 80 -7.10 20.38 -8.80
C GLU A 80 -6.92 19.12 -7.96
N VAL A 81 -8.00 18.62 -7.34
CA VAL A 81 -8.00 17.41 -6.51
C VAL A 81 -7.51 16.19 -7.28
N LEU A 82 -7.72 16.17 -8.60
CA LEU A 82 -7.26 15.08 -9.47
C LEU A 82 -5.73 14.91 -9.46
N ARG A 83 -4.96 15.95 -9.12
CA ARG A 83 -3.49 15.90 -9.06
C ARG A 83 -2.95 14.96 -7.98
N VAL A 84 -3.79 14.58 -7.02
CA VAL A 84 -3.44 13.68 -5.91
C VAL A 84 -3.59 12.21 -6.28
N PHE A 85 -4.38 11.89 -7.30
CA PHE A 85 -4.67 10.49 -7.65
C PHE A 85 -3.43 9.68 -8.01
N PRO A 86 -2.48 10.16 -8.85
CA PRO A 86 -1.28 9.39 -9.18
C PRO A 86 -0.52 8.94 -7.94
N ILE A 87 -0.36 9.81 -6.93
CA ILE A 87 0.36 9.43 -5.71
C ILE A 87 -0.43 8.44 -4.84
N LEU A 88 -1.75 8.57 -4.75
CA LEU A 88 -2.60 7.64 -3.98
C LEU A 88 -2.60 6.23 -4.57
N ILE A 89 -2.58 6.12 -5.89
CA ILE A 89 -2.56 4.84 -6.61
C ILE A 89 -1.14 4.36 -6.95
N ALA A 90 -0.11 5.04 -6.43
CA ALA A 90 1.30 4.75 -6.65
C ALA A 90 1.75 4.78 -8.13
N ILE A 91 1.09 5.57 -8.97
CA ILE A 91 1.46 5.84 -10.36
C ILE A 91 2.26 7.15 -10.43
N ARG A 92 3.28 7.19 -11.31
CA ARG A 92 4.14 8.38 -11.49
C ARG A 92 3.63 9.32 -12.57
N ASP A 93 2.99 8.77 -13.60
CA ASP A 93 2.53 9.52 -14.76
C ASP A 93 1.11 10.02 -14.56
N LEU A 94 0.84 11.24 -15.03
CA LEU A 94 -0.52 11.81 -15.03
C LEU A 94 -1.39 11.23 -16.14
N ASN A 95 -0.75 10.77 -17.22
CA ASN A 95 -1.40 10.05 -18.31
C ASN A 95 -1.11 8.57 -18.12
N PHE A 96 -2.12 7.79 -17.75
CA PHE A 96 -2.03 6.34 -17.64
C PHE A 96 -3.25 5.69 -18.31
N PRO A 97 -3.09 4.51 -18.93
CA PRO A 97 -4.19 3.83 -19.58
C PRO A 97 -5.24 3.46 -18.55
N ILE A 98 -6.49 3.82 -18.84
CA ILE A 98 -7.65 3.43 -18.04
C ILE A 98 -8.16 2.11 -18.65
N ILE A 99 -8.23 1.08 -17.82
CA ILE A 99 -8.86 -0.19 -18.21
C ILE A 99 -10.36 0.00 -18.03
N GLU A 100 -11.09 0.14 -19.13
CA GLU A 100 -12.54 0.30 -19.12
C GLU A 100 -13.28 -1.05 -19.12
N ASP A 101 -12.59 -2.13 -19.50
CA ASP A 101 -13.16 -3.46 -19.61
C ASP A 101 -12.25 -4.50 -18.93
N PHE A 102 -12.81 -5.20 -17.95
CA PHE A 102 -12.17 -6.33 -17.24
C PHE A 102 -12.80 -7.67 -17.63
N SER A 103 -13.64 -7.69 -18.68
CA SER A 103 -14.25 -8.93 -19.19
C SER A 103 -13.26 -9.91 -19.81
#